data_AF-A0A7K6KKC1-F1
#
_entry.id   AF-A0A7K6KKC1-F1
#
_cell.length_a   1.000
_cell.length_b   1.000
_cell.length_c   1.000
_cell.angle_alpha   90.00
_cell.angle_beta   90.00
_cell.angle_gamma   90.00
#
_symmetry.space_group_name_H-M   'P 1'
#
loop_
_entity.id
_entity.type
_entity.pdbx_description
1 polymer ?
#
loop_
_entity_poly.entity_id
_entity_poly.type
_entity_poly.pdbx_seq_one_letter_code
_entity_poly.pdbx_strand_id
1 'polypeptide(L)'
;WWNIKVQKLNLSAPLILLPEVSCQKAIEILQEKGYDQAPVVAESGLILGMVTLSNTLTSMLAGNVEFSDPVTKVTYDQFSKIGLEDSLGKLSCILENDHFAIVVHEQMQFSGNGSSFMKQMVFSVVTAMDLLTFVSRNDKK
;
A
#
# COMPACT_ATOMS: atom_id res chain seq x y z
N TRP A 1 17.15 -6.91 -14.87
CA TRP A 1 16.47 -6.13 -13.81
C TRP A 1 16.21 -6.93 -12.52
N TRP A 2 16.17 -8.27 -12.56
CA TRP A 2 15.85 -9.14 -11.42
C TRP A 2 16.55 -8.81 -10.09
N ASN A 3 17.86 -8.51 -10.12
CA ASN A 3 18.67 -8.23 -8.92
C ASN A 3 18.72 -6.74 -8.53
N ILE A 4 18.02 -5.87 -9.27
CA ILE A 4 17.93 -4.44 -8.93
C ILE A 4 17.05 -4.29 -7.70
N LYS A 5 17.32 -3.31 -6.84
CA LYS A 5 16.55 -3.05 -5.63
C LYS A 5 15.26 -2.27 -5.90
N VAL A 6 14.22 -2.53 -5.12
CA VAL A 6 12.90 -1.84 -5.19
C VAL A 6 13.03 -0.32 -5.14
N GLN A 7 13.96 0.22 -4.35
CA GLN A 7 14.22 1.66 -4.29
C GLN A 7 14.54 2.32 -5.65
N LYS A 8 14.94 1.56 -6.68
CA LYS A 8 15.24 2.09 -8.02
C LYS A 8 14.00 2.36 -8.87
N LEU A 9 12.81 1.97 -8.41
CA LEU A 9 11.55 2.25 -9.11
C LEU A 9 11.14 3.74 -9.06
N ASN A 10 11.79 4.57 -8.22
CA ASN A 10 11.46 5.99 -8.03
C ASN A 10 9.96 6.20 -7.71
N LEU A 11 9.44 5.42 -6.76
CA LEU A 11 8.03 5.41 -6.39
C LEU A 11 7.62 6.75 -5.74
N SER A 12 6.35 7.11 -5.96
CA SER A 12 5.77 8.32 -5.39
C SER A 12 5.35 8.12 -3.93
N ALA A 13 5.22 9.22 -3.19
CA ALA A 13 4.72 9.19 -1.81
C ALA A 13 3.32 8.54 -1.75
N PRO A 14 3.01 7.79 -0.67
CA PRO A 14 1.77 7.04 -0.60
C PRO A 14 0.60 7.97 -0.26
N LEU A 15 -0.53 7.73 -0.92
CA LEU A 15 -1.83 8.13 -0.38
C LEU A 15 -2.22 7.13 0.70
N ILE A 16 -2.50 7.60 1.92
CA ILE A 16 -2.87 6.76 3.06
C ILE A 16 -4.22 7.22 3.61
N LEU A 17 -5.05 6.28 4.04
CA LEU A 17 -6.32 6.54 4.71
C LEU A 17 -6.24 6.16 6.19
N LEU A 18 -6.87 6.95 7.05
CA LEU A 18 -7.06 6.58 8.45
C LEU A 18 -8.25 5.60 8.60
N PRO A 19 -8.26 4.75 9.64
CA PRO A 19 -9.27 3.71 9.83
C PRO A 19 -10.73 4.20 9.89
N GLU A 20 -10.93 5.41 10.39
CA GLU A 20 -12.22 6.05 10.63
C GLU A 20 -12.78 6.82 9.41
N VAL A 21 -12.00 6.96 8.34
CA VAL A 21 -12.49 7.57 7.09
C VAL A 21 -13.69 6.76 6.59
N SER A 22 -14.79 7.41 6.21
CA SER A 22 -15.96 6.69 5.68
C SER A 22 -15.69 6.12 4.29
N CYS A 23 -16.39 5.03 3.94
CA CYS A 23 -16.29 4.42 2.61
C CYS A 23 -16.59 5.45 1.49
N GLN A 24 -17.61 6.28 1.67
CA GLN A 24 -17.91 7.38 0.73
C GLN A 24 -16.71 8.31 0.56
N LYS A 25 -16.13 8.76 1.68
CA LYS A 25 -15.05 9.74 1.63
C LYS A 25 -13.78 9.14 1.03
N ALA A 26 -13.52 7.86 1.29
CA ALA A 26 -12.43 7.13 0.67
C ALA A 26 -12.57 7.08 -0.85
N ILE A 27 -13.77 6.79 -1.38
CA ILE A 27 -14.04 6.77 -2.83
C ILE A 27 -13.77 8.15 -3.45
N GLU A 28 -14.27 9.23 -2.82
CA GLU A 28 -14.04 10.60 -3.30
C GLU A 28 -12.55 10.94 -3.37
N ILE A 29 -11.78 10.61 -2.32
CA ILE A 29 -10.33 10.87 -2.25
C ILE A 29 -9.60 10.07 -3.33
N LEU A 30 -9.92 8.78 -3.46
CA LEU A 30 -9.33 7.89 -4.47
C LEU A 30 -9.58 8.42 -5.89
N GLN A 31 -10.82 8.83 -6.18
CA GLN A 31 -11.18 9.42 -7.46
C GLN A 31 -10.45 10.75 -7.73
N GLU A 32 -10.42 11.66 -6.76
CA GLU A 32 -9.76 12.96 -6.89
C GLU A 32 -8.25 12.82 -7.15
N LYS A 33 -7.62 11.85 -6.48
CA LYS A 33 -6.18 11.60 -6.60
C LYS A 33 -5.81 10.66 -7.75
N GLY A 34 -6.79 10.05 -8.41
CA GLY A 34 -6.58 9.11 -9.52
C GLY A 34 -5.95 7.79 -9.09
N TYR A 35 -6.29 7.29 -7.89
CA TYR A 35 -5.86 5.99 -7.39
C TYR A 35 -7.06 5.06 -7.24
N ASP A 36 -6.87 3.77 -7.48
CA ASP A 36 -7.91 2.75 -7.27
C ASP A 36 -7.83 2.09 -5.88
N GLN A 37 -6.80 2.43 -5.11
CA GLN A 37 -6.46 1.79 -3.85
C GLN A 37 -5.61 2.67 -2.93
N ALA A 38 -5.72 2.44 -1.63
CA ALA A 38 -4.88 3.08 -0.62
C ALA A 38 -4.70 2.19 0.62
N PRO A 39 -3.52 2.20 1.27
CA PRO A 39 -3.33 1.59 2.57
C PRO A 39 -4.16 2.28 3.64
N VAL A 40 -4.71 1.46 4.54
CA VAL A 40 -5.34 1.93 5.78
C VAL A 40 -4.31 1.79 6.90
N VAL A 41 -3.94 2.90 7.52
CA VAL A 41 -2.88 2.94 8.52
C VAL A 41 -3.39 3.68 9.75
N ALA A 42 -3.28 3.06 10.91
CA ALA A 42 -3.62 3.71 12.18
C ALA A 42 -2.62 4.84 12.51
N GLU A 43 -2.99 5.76 13.40
CA GLU A 43 -2.09 6.85 13.85
C GLU A 43 -0.76 6.32 14.44
N SER A 44 -0.77 5.12 15.01
CA SER A 44 0.42 4.42 15.50
C SER A 44 1.42 4.06 14.39
N GLY A 45 1.02 4.09 13.12
CA GLY A 45 1.78 3.58 11.97
C GLY A 45 1.49 2.12 11.64
N LEU A 46 0.60 1.46 12.40
CA LEU A 46 0.19 0.09 12.09
C LEU A 46 -0.62 0.06 10.80
N ILE A 47 -0.13 -0.71 9.82
CA ILE A 47 -0.84 -0.96 8.57
C ILE A 47 -1.93 -1.99 8.85
N LEU A 48 -3.19 -1.57 8.77
CA LEU A 48 -4.35 -2.43 8.99
C LEU A 48 -4.73 -3.23 7.74
N GLY A 49 -4.38 -2.72 6.57
CA GLY A 49 -4.66 -3.37 5.30
C GLY A 49 -4.79 -2.38 4.18
N MET A 50 -5.56 -2.75 3.16
CA MET A 50 -5.76 -1.98 1.96
C MET A 50 -7.24 -1.85 1.65
N VAL A 51 -7.61 -0.66 1.19
CA VAL A 51 -8.92 -0.41 0.59
C VAL A 51 -8.71 -0.33 -0.92
N THR A 52 -9.55 -1.04 -1.66
CA THR A 52 -9.62 -0.97 -3.13
C THR A 52 -11.06 -0.71 -3.54
N LEU A 53 -11.27 -0.01 -4.65
CA LEU A 53 -12.62 0.22 -5.19
C LEU A 53 -13.38 -1.10 -5.40
N SER A 54 -12.68 -2.15 -5.84
CA SER A 54 -13.26 -3.49 -6.04
C SER A 54 -13.73 -4.14 -4.74
N ASN A 55 -12.93 -4.08 -3.67
CA ASN A 55 -13.32 -4.69 -2.39
C ASN A 55 -14.46 -3.90 -1.71
N THR A 56 -14.42 -2.57 -1.81
CA THR A 56 -15.51 -1.71 -1.33
C THR A 56 -16.81 -2.03 -2.06
N LEU A 57 -16.79 -2.13 -3.39
CA LEU A 57 -17.97 -2.51 -4.18
C LEU A 57 -18.50 -3.90 -3.78
N THR A 58 -17.61 -4.89 -3.67
CA THR A 58 -17.99 -6.26 -3.29
C THR A 58 -18.64 -6.30 -1.90
N SER A 59 -18.08 -5.57 -0.94
CA SER A 59 -18.63 -5.48 0.42
C SER A 59 -20.00 -4.79 0.48
N MET A 60 -20.19 -3.75 -0.34
CA MET A 60 -21.49 -3.07 -0.47
C MET A 60 -22.55 -3.99 -1.09
N LEU A 61 -22.19 -4.72 -2.15
CA LEU A 61 -23.09 -5.68 -2.81
C LEU A 61 -23.48 -6.85 -1.91
N ALA A 62 -22.61 -7.24 -0.98
CA ALA A 62 -22.91 -8.23 0.05
C ALA A 62 -23.93 -7.73 1.11
N GLY A 63 -24.24 -6.42 1.13
CA GLY A 63 -25.22 -5.82 2.05
C GLY A 63 -24.73 -5.65 3.49
N ASN A 64 -23.43 -5.84 3.75
CA ASN A 64 -22.86 -5.83 5.10
C ASN A 64 -22.30 -4.47 5.52
N VAL A 65 -22.25 -3.50 4.60
CA VAL A 65 -21.58 -2.20 4.77
C VAL A 65 -22.41 -1.09 4.11
N GLU A 66 -22.50 0.06 4.78
CA GLU A 66 -23.07 1.30 4.24
C GLU A 66 -21.97 2.31 3.85
N PHE A 67 -22.28 3.26 2.97
CA PHE A 67 -21.31 4.30 2.56
C PHE A 67 -20.82 5.20 3.70
N SER A 68 -21.63 5.32 4.76
CA SER A 68 -21.32 6.03 6.00
C SER A 68 -20.35 5.25 6.91
N ASP A 69 -20.22 3.94 6.73
CA ASP A 69 -19.38 3.09 7.55
C ASP A 69 -17.89 3.41 7.37
N PRO A 70 -17.07 3.18 8.41
CA PRO A 70 -15.63 3.35 8.32
C PRO A 70 -15.00 2.34 7.36
N VAL A 71 -13.92 2.75 6.71
CA VAL A 71 -13.17 1.91 5.75
C VAL A 71 -12.67 0.62 6.35
N THR A 72 -12.46 0.55 7.67
CA THR A 72 -12.09 -0.69 8.38
C THR A 72 -13.05 -1.86 8.13
N LYS A 73 -14.32 -1.62 7.83
CA LYS A 73 -15.28 -2.69 7.48
C LYS A 73 -15.04 -3.28 6.09
N VAL A 74 -14.34 -2.57 5.22
CA VAL A 74 -14.02 -2.97 3.83
C VAL A 74 -12.51 -3.07 3.59
N THR A 75 -11.71 -3.04 4.65
CA THR A 75 -10.27 -3.21 4.57
C THR A 75 -9.96 -4.68 4.32
N TYR A 76 -9.15 -4.94 3.31
CA TYR A 76 -8.57 -6.26 3.05
C TYR A 76 -7.21 -6.36 3.75
N ASP A 77 -7.03 -7.38 4.60
CA ASP A 77 -5.86 -7.55 5.47
C ASP A 77 -4.80 -8.50 4.90
N GLN A 78 -5.10 -9.23 3.82
CA GLN A 78 -4.12 -10.06 3.13
C GLN A 78 -3.36 -9.25 2.10
N PHE A 79 -2.16 -8.82 2.45
CA PHE A 79 -1.31 -8.08 1.53
C PHE A 79 0.15 -8.42 1.75
N SER A 80 0.92 -8.36 0.67
CA SER A 80 2.36 -8.52 0.75
C SER A 80 3.05 -7.20 1.08
N LYS A 81 4.06 -7.29 1.95
CA LYS A 81 5.00 -6.21 2.24
C LYS A 81 6.33 -6.48 1.56
N ILE A 82 6.99 -5.42 1.10
CA ILE A 82 8.33 -5.51 0.52
C ILE A 82 9.20 -4.34 1.00
N GLY A 83 10.47 -4.60 1.26
CA GLY A 83 11.42 -3.57 1.67
C GLY A 83 12.05 -2.83 0.49
N LEU A 84 12.53 -1.60 0.72
CA LEU A 84 13.28 -0.83 -0.29
C LEU A 84 14.56 -1.52 -0.79
N GLU A 85 15.15 -2.35 0.06
CA GLU A 85 16.39 -3.09 -0.20
C GLU A 85 16.15 -4.46 -0.84
N ASP A 86 14.90 -4.93 -0.90
CA ASP A 86 14.54 -6.17 -1.58
C ASP A 86 14.71 -6.04 -3.10
N SER A 87 14.85 -7.18 -3.79
CA SER A 87 15.04 -7.21 -5.24
C SER A 87 13.73 -7.09 -6.03
N LEU A 88 13.81 -6.56 -7.25
CA LEU A 88 12.68 -6.54 -8.19
C LEU A 88 12.22 -7.95 -8.59
N GLY A 89 13.10 -8.94 -8.53
CA GLY A 89 12.73 -10.35 -8.70
C GLY A 89 11.77 -10.82 -7.61
N LYS A 90 12.06 -10.51 -6.33
CA LYS A 90 11.13 -10.78 -5.22
C LYS A 90 9.81 -10.04 -5.41
N LEU A 91 9.86 -8.77 -5.81
CA LEU A 91 8.66 -8.00 -6.15
C LEU A 91 7.85 -8.69 -7.26
N SER A 92 8.50 -9.16 -8.32
CA SER A 92 7.85 -9.88 -9.42
C SER A 92 7.09 -11.10 -8.91
N CYS A 93 7.71 -11.92 -8.06
CA CYS A 93 7.05 -13.11 -7.50
C CYS A 93 5.85 -12.77 -6.62
N ILE A 94 5.88 -11.66 -5.89
CA ILE A 94 4.72 -11.17 -5.14
C ILE A 94 3.59 -10.80 -6.11
N LEU A 95 3.92 -10.01 -7.14
CA LEU A 95 2.96 -9.50 -8.11
C LEU A 95 2.39 -10.57 -9.07
N GLU A 96 2.92 -11.80 -9.05
CA GLU A 96 2.32 -12.94 -9.76
C GLU A 96 0.96 -13.34 -9.17
N ASN A 97 0.79 -13.16 -7.85
CA ASN A 97 -0.42 -13.58 -7.14
C ASN A 97 -1.18 -12.38 -6.54
N ASP A 98 -0.46 -11.31 -6.17
CA ASP A 98 -1.04 -10.12 -5.56
C ASP A 98 -1.12 -8.96 -6.56
N HIS A 99 -2.20 -8.18 -6.49
CA HIS A 99 -2.40 -7.04 -7.40
C HIS A 99 -1.46 -5.85 -7.07
N PHE A 100 -0.97 -5.81 -5.83
CA PHE A 100 -0.10 -4.78 -5.31
C PHE A 100 0.78 -5.34 -4.18
N ALA A 101 1.83 -4.59 -3.84
CA ALA A 101 2.57 -4.77 -2.59
C ALA A 101 2.74 -3.42 -1.89
N ILE A 102 2.82 -3.44 -0.56
CA ILE A 102 3.13 -2.24 0.22
C ILE A 102 4.64 -2.19 0.45
N VAL A 103 5.27 -1.14 -0.07
CA VAL A 103 6.67 -0.87 0.19
C VAL A 103 6.80 -0.28 1.58
N VAL A 104 7.52 -0.97 2.45
CA VAL A 104 7.72 -0.57 3.84
C VAL A 104 9.17 -0.20 4.12
N HIS A 105 9.34 0.72 5.06
CA HIS A 105 10.65 1.07 5.62
C HIS A 105 10.58 1.02 7.13
N GLU A 106 11.58 0.42 7.77
CA GLU A 106 11.68 0.40 9.22
C GLU A 106 12.54 1.56 9.70
N GLN A 107 12.02 2.34 10.63
CA GLN A 107 12.70 3.48 11.21
C GLN A 107 12.90 3.27 12.70
N MET A 108 14.15 3.40 13.17
CA MET A 108 14.46 3.39 14.59
C MET A 108 14.03 4.71 15.23
N GLN A 109 13.17 4.65 16.25
CA GLN A 109 12.71 5.81 17.02
C GLN A 109 13.15 5.67 18.47
N PHE A 110 13.58 6.78 19.06
CA PHE A 110 13.97 6.85 20.46
C PHE A 110 12.91 7.60 21.26
N SER A 111 12.51 7.02 22.38
CA SER A 111 11.64 7.65 23.37
C SER A 111 12.46 8.56 24.29
N GLY A 112 11.79 9.47 25.01
CA GLY A 112 12.44 10.39 25.95
C GLY A 112 13.20 9.73 27.11
N ASN A 113 12.94 8.44 27.37
CA ASN A 113 13.67 7.62 28.35
C ASN A 113 14.90 6.89 27.75
N GLY A 114 15.26 7.15 26.49
CA GLY A 114 16.38 6.52 25.80
C GLY A 114 16.11 5.12 25.26
N SER A 115 14.92 4.55 25.46
CA SER A 115 14.53 3.29 24.81
C SER A 115 14.31 3.49 23.31
N SER A 116 14.68 2.51 22.49
CA SER A 116 14.40 2.53 21.05
C SER A 116 13.34 1.51 20.67
N PHE A 117 12.57 1.82 19.63
CA PHE A 117 11.66 0.88 18.99
C PHE A 117 11.73 1.04 17.47
N MET A 118 11.45 -0.04 16.74
CA MET A 118 11.35 0.00 15.28
C MET A 118 9.92 0.35 14.89
N LYS A 119 9.75 1.49 14.23
CA LYS A 119 8.47 1.90 13.64
C LYS A 119 8.45 1.53 12.17
N GLN A 120 7.45 0.74 11.77
CA GLN A 120 7.20 0.48 10.35
C GLN A 120 6.47 1.67 9.73
N MET A 121 6.99 2.16 8.61
CA MET A 121 6.42 3.25 7.83
C MET A 121 6.05 2.74 6.44
N VAL A 122 4.89 3.15 5.94
CA VAL A 122 4.53 2.95 4.54
C VAL A 122 5.33 3.92 3.70
N PHE A 123 6.13 3.40 2.77
CA PHE A 123 6.91 4.20 1.84
C PHE A 123 6.14 4.44 0.54
N SER A 124 5.49 3.42 -0.01
CA SER A 124 4.67 3.53 -1.22
C SER A 124 3.80 2.29 -1.41
N VAL A 125 2.90 2.32 -2.40
CA VAL A 125 2.24 1.14 -2.97
C VAL A 125 2.87 0.88 -4.33
N VAL A 126 3.23 -0.37 -4.60
CA VAL A 126 3.82 -0.77 -5.87
C VAL A 126 2.94 -1.79 -6.57
N THR A 127 2.83 -1.66 -7.89
CA THR A 127 1.99 -2.50 -8.76
C THR A 127 2.81 -3.08 -9.91
N ALA A 128 2.19 -3.99 -10.68
CA ALA A 128 2.77 -4.49 -11.93
C ALA A 128 3.10 -3.37 -12.92
N MET A 129 2.32 -2.28 -12.93
CA MET A 129 2.56 -1.13 -13.81
C MET A 129 3.93 -0.49 -13.53
N ASP A 130 4.30 -0.33 -12.27
CA ASP A 130 5.58 0.27 -11.87
C ASP A 130 6.75 -0.60 -12.33
N LEU A 131 6.64 -1.92 -12.10
CA LEU A 131 7.65 -2.88 -12.51
C LEU A 131 7.79 -2.93 -14.04
N LEU A 132 6.69 -3.04 -14.79
CA LEU A 132 6.70 -3.09 -16.26
C LEU A 132 7.20 -1.78 -16.87
N THR A 133 6.82 -0.64 -16.32
CA THR A 133 7.32 0.67 -16.75
C THR A 133 8.82 0.78 -16.54
N PHE A 134 9.33 0.30 -15.41
CA PHE A 134 10.76 0.26 -15.15
C PHE A 134 11.49 -0.69 -16.11
N VAL A 135 10.99 -1.92 -16.28
CA VAL A 135 11.63 -2.93 -17.15
C VAL A 135 11.65 -2.45 -18.59
N SER A 136 10.52 -1.99 -19.14
CA SER A 136 10.42 -1.53 -20.54
C SER A 136 11.34 -0.35 -20.88
N ARG A 137 11.63 0.54 -19.91
CA ARG A 137 12.60 1.64 -20.10
C ARG A 137 14.05 1.15 -20.07
N ASN A 138 14.33 0.08 -19.32
CA ASN A 138 15.69 -0.46 -19.18
C ASN A 138 16.00 -1.58 -20.17
N ASP A 139 15.01 -2.14 -20.85
CA ASP A 139 15.17 -3.16 -21.90
C ASP A 139 15.72 -2.59 -23.21
N LYS A 140 15.62 -1.26 -23.39
CA LYS A 140 16.16 -0.53 -24.56
C LYS A 140 17.65 -0.16 -24.43
N LYS A 141 18.41 -0.85 -23.58
CA LYS A 141 19.86 -0.70 -23.40
C LYS A 141 20.55 -2.05 -23.55
#